data_AF-A0A151IJN0-F1
#
_entry.id   AF-A0A151IJN0-F1
#
_cell.length_a   1.000
_cell.length_b   1.000
_cell.length_c   1.000
_cell.angle_alpha   90.00
_cell.angle_beta   90.00
_cell.angle_gamma   90.00
#
_symmetry.space_group_name_H-M   'P 1'
#
loop_
_entity.id
_entity.type
_entity.pdbx_description
1 polymer ?
#
loop_
_entity_poly.entity_id
_entity_poly.type
_entity_poly.pdbx_seq_one_letter_code
_entity_poly.pdbx_strand_id
1 'polypeptide(L)'
;LEFEELKAKLELRFGEAHSLQNYYMQFTNRKQKFGETIAALGSDIERLARLAYPESSDTMCDKIACAQFVSALSDNYLKRTLQLEGVASLRLAIERAKTISLIQESCFGKKNENNFNSEKRKEKNFNEGKDGQDETDTKEENEETNTNKDNKNKKFFKNKNDKRIGNKKECWECGGVGHFRSECPGRAGMENTD
;
A
#
# COMPACT_ATOMS: atom_id res chain seq x y z
N LEU A 1 -38.12 -4.92 -49.12
CA LEU A 1 -36.88 -5.33 -48.44
C LEU A 1 -36.30 -6.44 -49.27
N GLU A 2 -35.31 -6.10 -50.08
CA GLU A 2 -34.54 -7.10 -50.81
C GLU A 2 -33.72 -7.96 -49.82
N PHE A 3 -33.40 -9.19 -50.19
CA PHE A 3 -32.69 -10.12 -49.31
C PHE A 3 -31.36 -9.53 -48.79
N GLU A 4 -30.57 -8.92 -49.67
CA GLU A 4 -29.30 -8.27 -49.30
C GLU A 4 -29.50 -7.06 -48.38
N GLU A 5 -30.60 -6.31 -48.54
CA GLU A 5 -30.93 -5.16 -47.67
C GLU A 5 -31.29 -5.64 -46.25
N LEU A 6 -32.00 -6.77 -46.14
CA LEU A 6 -32.29 -7.41 -44.85
C LEU A 6 -31.03 -7.97 -44.21
N LYS A 7 -30.19 -8.67 -44.97
CA LYS A 7 -28.92 -9.24 -44.52
C LYS A 7 -27.99 -8.15 -43.98
N ALA A 8 -27.77 -7.08 -44.73
CA ALA A 8 -26.93 -5.95 -44.32
C ALA A 8 -27.44 -5.28 -43.04
N LYS A 9 -28.78 -5.14 -42.87
CA LYS A 9 -29.37 -4.61 -41.63
C LYS A 9 -29.21 -5.54 -40.43
N LEU A 10 -29.19 -6.85 -40.65
CA LEU A 10 -28.92 -7.84 -39.60
C LEU A 10 -27.44 -7.88 -39.23
N GLU A 11 -26.52 -7.86 -40.21
CA GLU A 11 -25.08 -7.76 -39.97
C GLU A 11 -24.69 -6.45 -39.28
N LEU A 12 -25.32 -5.31 -39.63
CA LEU A 12 -25.10 -4.04 -38.92
C LEU A 12 -25.55 -4.09 -37.45
N ARG A 13 -26.62 -4.84 -37.13
CA ARG A 13 -27.23 -4.83 -35.79
C ARG A 13 -26.74 -5.96 -34.88
N PHE A 14 -26.38 -7.10 -35.45
CA PHE A 14 -26.04 -8.33 -34.75
C PHE A 14 -24.71 -8.95 -35.22
N GLY A 15 -24.04 -8.34 -36.20
CA GLY A 15 -22.81 -8.86 -36.79
C GLY A 15 -21.62 -8.86 -35.84
N GLU A 16 -20.69 -9.74 -36.17
CA GLU A 16 -19.56 -10.12 -35.34
C GLU A 16 -18.63 -8.95 -35.00
N ALA A 17 -18.46 -7.98 -35.91
CA ALA A 17 -17.62 -6.80 -35.67
C ALA A 17 -18.11 -5.94 -34.47
N HIS A 18 -19.42 -5.68 -34.39
CA HIS A 18 -19.99 -4.95 -33.25
C HIS A 18 -19.96 -5.80 -31.97
N SER A 19 -20.17 -7.12 -32.09
CA SER A 19 -20.03 -8.08 -30.99
C SER A 19 -18.61 -8.06 -30.40
N LEU A 20 -17.59 -8.16 -31.25
CA LEU A 20 -16.17 -8.17 -30.91
C LEU A 20 -15.73 -6.86 -30.24
N GLN A 21 -16.11 -5.70 -30.81
CA GLN A 21 -15.80 -4.40 -30.21
C GLN A 21 -16.45 -4.25 -28.81
N ASN A 22 -17.68 -4.74 -28.65
CA ASN A 22 -18.37 -4.75 -27.35
C ASN A 22 -17.67 -5.67 -26.33
N TYR A 23 -17.15 -6.83 -26.74
CA TYR A 23 -16.38 -7.71 -25.84
C TYR A 23 -15.02 -7.12 -25.49
N TYR A 24 -14.31 -6.51 -26.44
CA TYR A 24 -13.06 -5.79 -26.18
C TYR A 24 -13.26 -4.65 -25.16
N MET A 25 -14.34 -3.86 -25.32
CA MET A 25 -14.72 -2.79 -24.40
C MET A 25 -15.07 -3.32 -23.00
N GLN A 26 -15.81 -4.44 -22.91
CA GLN A 26 -16.12 -5.10 -21.64
C GLN A 26 -14.86 -5.66 -20.96
N PHE A 27 -13.99 -6.32 -21.72
CA PHE A 27 -12.74 -6.91 -21.24
C PHE A 27 -11.82 -5.84 -20.65
N THR A 28 -11.50 -4.81 -21.43
CA THR A 28 -10.56 -3.74 -21.04
C THR A 28 -11.05 -2.91 -19.85
N ASN A 29 -12.35 -2.62 -19.79
CA ASN A 29 -12.96 -1.89 -18.67
C ASN A 29 -13.30 -2.78 -17.46
N ARG A 30 -13.05 -4.10 -17.52
CA ARG A 30 -13.36 -4.99 -16.39
C ARG A 30 -12.56 -4.60 -15.14
N LYS A 31 -13.30 -4.37 -14.04
CA LYS A 31 -12.80 -4.14 -12.69
C LYS A 31 -13.61 -4.97 -11.70
N GLN A 32 -13.00 -5.35 -10.58
CA GLN A 32 -13.65 -6.10 -9.52
C GLN A 32 -14.76 -5.26 -8.89
N LYS A 33 -15.96 -5.83 -8.77
CA LYS A 33 -17.12 -5.18 -8.13
C LYS A 33 -17.03 -5.33 -6.62
N PHE A 34 -17.71 -4.46 -5.87
CA PHE A 34 -17.84 -4.61 -4.42
C PHE A 34 -18.52 -5.95 -4.08
N GLY A 35 -17.96 -6.72 -3.15
CA GLY A 35 -18.43 -8.06 -2.78
C GLY A 35 -18.16 -9.16 -3.82
N GLU A 36 -17.51 -8.86 -4.94
CA GLU A 36 -17.20 -9.87 -5.96
C GLU A 36 -16.02 -10.74 -5.55
N THR A 37 -16.21 -12.06 -5.60
CA THR A 37 -15.15 -13.01 -5.28
C THR A 37 -14.05 -13.02 -6.35
N ILE A 38 -12.82 -13.25 -5.91
CA ILE A 38 -11.63 -13.37 -6.78
C ILE A 38 -11.84 -14.45 -7.86
N ALA A 39 -12.55 -15.53 -7.53
CA ALA A 39 -12.91 -16.58 -8.47
C ALA A 39 -13.87 -16.09 -9.57
N ALA A 40 -14.95 -15.40 -9.20
CA ALA A 40 -15.94 -14.88 -10.16
C ALA A 40 -15.32 -13.84 -11.11
N LEU A 41 -14.48 -12.94 -10.59
CA LEU A 41 -13.70 -12.00 -11.39
C LEU A 41 -12.81 -12.74 -12.41
N GLY A 42 -12.08 -13.77 -11.95
CA GLY A 42 -11.17 -14.56 -12.78
C GLY A 42 -11.89 -15.27 -13.94
N SER A 43 -12.97 -16.01 -13.64
CA SER A 43 -13.76 -16.72 -14.65
C SER A 43 -14.41 -15.78 -15.67
N ASP A 44 -14.88 -14.60 -15.24
CA ASP A 44 -15.47 -13.63 -16.16
C ASP A 44 -14.42 -12.96 -17.05
N ILE A 45 -13.21 -12.72 -16.54
CA ILE A 45 -12.08 -12.21 -17.33
C ILE A 45 -11.58 -13.26 -18.34
N GLU A 46 -11.52 -14.54 -17.97
CA GLU A 46 -11.19 -15.65 -18.88
C GLU A 46 -12.20 -15.71 -20.06
N ARG A 47 -13.49 -15.67 -19.73
CA ARG A 47 -14.59 -15.66 -20.70
C ARG A 47 -14.52 -14.44 -21.63
N LEU A 48 -14.33 -13.25 -21.06
CA LEU A 48 -14.21 -12.01 -21.84
C LEU A 48 -12.96 -11.99 -22.73
N ALA A 49 -11.85 -12.57 -22.29
CA ALA A 49 -10.64 -12.67 -23.11
C ALA A 49 -10.87 -13.53 -24.36
N ARG A 50 -11.46 -14.72 -24.24
CA ARG A 50 -11.79 -15.57 -25.40
C ARG A 50 -12.75 -14.89 -26.37
N LEU A 51 -13.70 -14.10 -25.88
CA LEU A 51 -14.67 -13.38 -26.71
C LEU A 51 -14.11 -12.10 -27.34
N ALA A 52 -13.11 -11.47 -26.72
CA ALA A 52 -12.44 -10.27 -27.24
C ALA A 52 -11.29 -10.58 -28.20
N TYR A 53 -10.73 -11.79 -28.15
CA TYR A 53 -9.58 -12.23 -28.94
C TYR A 53 -9.76 -13.65 -29.52
N PRO A 54 -10.82 -13.92 -30.31
CA PRO A 54 -11.11 -15.27 -30.83
C PRO A 54 -10.00 -15.83 -31.73
N GLU A 55 -9.27 -14.97 -32.43
CA GLU A 55 -8.15 -15.33 -33.33
C GLU A 55 -6.81 -15.57 -32.60
N SER A 56 -6.76 -15.39 -31.28
CA SER A 56 -5.50 -15.51 -30.51
C SER A 56 -5.33 -16.89 -29.89
N SER A 57 -4.08 -17.38 -29.82
CA SER A 57 -3.79 -18.67 -29.17
C SER A 57 -4.17 -18.67 -27.70
N ASP A 58 -4.60 -19.82 -27.16
CA ASP A 58 -4.93 -19.96 -25.73
C ASP A 58 -3.81 -19.47 -24.81
N THR A 59 -2.55 -19.70 -25.19
CA THR A 59 -1.36 -19.24 -24.45
C THR A 59 -1.14 -17.74 -24.47
N MET A 60 -1.66 -17.03 -25.47
CA MET A 60 -1.68 -15.57 -25.52
C MET A 60 -2.88 -15.02 -24.76
N CYS A 61 -4.05 -15.63 -24.94
CA CYS A 61 -5.27 -15.31 -24.21
C CYS A 61 -5.10 -15.46 -22.69
N ASP A 62 -4.44 -16.51 -22.20
CA ASP A 62 -4.14 -16.69 -20.76
C ASP A 62 -3.25 -15.57 -20.21
N LYS A 63 -2.23 -15.13 -20.97
CA LYS A 63 -1.36 -14.00 -20.58
C LYS A 63 -2.10 -12.67 -20.57
N ILE A 64 -2.91 -12.40 -21.60
CA ILE A 64 -3.74 -11.20 -21.71
C ILE A 64 -4.76 -11.16 -20.56
N ALA A 65 -5.44 -12.28 -20.31
CA ALA A 65 -6.39 -12.42 -19.22
C ALA A 65 -5.73 -12.30 -17.84
N CYS A 66 -4.55 -12.89 -17.62
CA CYS A 66 -3.77 -12.76 -16.40
C CYS A 66 -3.38 -11.30 -16.12
N ALA A 67 -2.83 -10.61 -17.13
CA ALA A 67 -2.49 -9.19 -17.03
C ALA A 67 -3.71 -8.33 -16.70
N GLN A 68 -4.85 -8.58 -17.36
CA GLN A 68 -6.08 -7.84 -17.10
C GLN A 68 -6.69 -8.18 -15.73
N PHE A 69 -6.61 -9.42 -15.26
CA PHE A 69 -7.05 -9.83 -13.94
C PHE A 69 -6.28 -9.08 -12.84
N VAL A 70 -4.95 -9.05 -12.91
CA VAL A 70 -4.12 -8.26 -11.99
C VAL A 70 -4.42 -6.76 -12.09
N SER A 71 -4.72 -6.26 -13.30
CA SER A 71 -5.21 -4.89 -13.52
C SER A 71 -6.59 -4.62 -12.88
N ALA A 72 -7.44 -5.64 -12.79
CA ALA A 72 -8.85 -5.53 -12.43
C ALA A 72 -9.14 -5.66 -10.93
N LEU A 73 -8.25 -6.29 -10.15
CA LEU A 73 -8.37 -6.42 -8.70
C LEU A 73 -8.60 -5.06 -8.01
N SER A 74 -9.53 -5.02 -7.05
CA SER A 74 -9.83 -3.83 -6.26
C SER A 74 -8.83 -3.61 -5.12
N ASP A 75 -8.23 -4.68 -4.58
CA ASP A 75 -7.20 -4.56 -3.56
C ASP A 75 -5.84 -4.23 -4.19
N ASN A 76 -5.34 -3.04 -3.86
CA ASN A 76 -4.02 -2.56 -4.27
C ASN A 76 -2.87 -3.42 -3.71
N TYR A 77 -3.04 -4.04 -2.53
CA TYR A 77 -2.03 -4.93 -1.96
C TYR A 77 -1.89 -6.22 -2.78
N LEU A 78 -3.00 -6.92 -3.05
CA LEU A 78 -3.00 -8.09 -3.95
C LEU A 78 -2.40 -7.75 -5.31
N LYS A 79 -2.84 -6.64 -5.90
CA LYS A 79 -2.37 -6.15 -7.20
C LYS A 79 -0.86 -5.92 -7.24
N ARG A 80 -0.28 -5.27 -6.22
CA ARG A 80 1.17 -5.04 -6.13
C ARG A 80 1.94 -6.33 -5.88
N THR A 81 1.45 -7.22 -5.02
CA THR A 81 2.08 -8.50 -4.73
C THR A 81 2.18 -9.38 -5.98
N LEU A 82 1.09 -9.53 -6.75
CA LEU A 82 1.07 -10.31 -7.99
C LEU A 82 1.93 -9.69 -9.11
N GLN A 83 1.99 -8.35 -9.17
CA GLN A 83 2.88 -7.63 -10.09
C GLN A 83 4.36 -7.89 -9.80
N LEU A 84 4.76 -7.95 -8.52
CA LEU A 84 6.13 -8.24 -8.10
C LEU A 84 6.49 -9.72 -8.25
N GLU A 85 5.53 -10.64 -8.06
CA GLU A 85 5.72 -12.08 -8.28
C GLU A 85 5.88 -12.44 -9.77
N GLY A 86 5.42 -11.57 -10.69
CA GLY A 86 5.58 -11.77 -12.14
C GLY A 86 4.69 -12.89 -12.70
N VAL A 87 3.51 -13.09 -12.11
CA VAL A 87 2.60 -14.19 -12.49
C VAL A 87 2.11 -14.03 -13.93
N ALA A 88 2.31 -15.07 -14.74
CA ALA A 88 2.05 -15.04 -16.19
C ALA A 88 0.92 -15.99 -16.66
N SER A 89 0.20 -16.62 -15.74
CA SER A 89 -0.96 -17.48 -16.04
C SER A 89 -2.15 -17.13 -15.13
N LEU A 90 -3.34 -17.03 -15.70
CA LEU A 90 -4.54 -16.56 -15.00
C LEU A 90 -4.90 -17.50 -13.84
N ARG A 91 -4.81 -18.82 -14.05
CA ARG A 91 -5.13 -19.82 -13.01
C ARG A 91 -4.24 -19.63 -11.79
N LEU A 92 -2.93 -19.50 -12.00
CA LEU A 92 -1.96 -19.25 -10.94
C LEU A 92 -2.20 -17.91 -10.25
N ALA A 93 -2.57 -16.86 -10.99
CA ALA A 93 -2.89 -15.56 -10.40
C ALA A 93 -4.14 -15.61 -9.50
N ILE A 94 -5.18 -16.35 -9.90
CA ILE A 94 -6.39 -16.57 -9.09
C ILE A 94 -6.07 -17.38 -7.82
N GLU A 95 -5.29 -18.45 -7.94
CA GLU A 95 -4.85 -19.28 -6.80
C GLU A 95 -4.04 -18.43 -5.80
N ARG A 96 -3.02 -17.70 -6.28
CA ARG A 96 -2.18 -16.82 -5.47
C ARG A 96 -3.00 -15.73 -4.79
N ALA A 97 -3.86 -15.02 -5.53
CA ALA A 97 -4.74 -13.99 -4.97
C ALA A 97 -5.60 -14.53 -3.81
N LYS A 98 -6.24 -15.69 -3.97
CA LYS A 98 -7.00 -16.36 -2.90
C LYS A 98 -6.13 -16.66 -1.68
N THR A 99 -4.94 -17.23 -1.86
CA THR A 99 -4.05 -17.55 -0.73
C THR A 99 -3.62 -16.30 0.05
N ILE A 100 -3.31 -15.21 -0.64
CA ILE A 100 -2.89 -13.96 -0.01
C ILE A 100 -4.06 -13.34 0.79
N SER A 101 -5.28 -13.34 0.24
CA SER A 101 -6.47 -12.87 0.97
C SER A 101 -6.73 -13.64 2.26
N LEU A 102 -6.66 -14.98 2.21
CA LEU A 102 -6.83 -15.82 3.41
C LEU A 102 -5.76 -15.55 4.48
N ILE A 103 -4.50 -15.37 4.05
CA ILE A 103 -3.40 -15.00 4.97
C ILE A 103 -3.67 -13.63 5.59
N GLN A 104 -4.09 -12.64 4.80
CA GLN A 104 -4.41 -11.29 5.25
C GLN A 104 -5.55 -11.29 6.28
N GLU A 105 -6.66 -11.97 6.01
CA GLU A 105 -7.76 -12.14 6.97
C GLU A 105 -7.27 -12.74 8.30
N SER A 106 -6.47 -13.81 8.25
CA SER A 106 -5.94 -14.49 9.45
C SER A 106 -4.96 -13.65 10.28
N CYS A 107 -4.17 -12.78 9.64
CA CYS A 107 -3.14 -11.96 10.28
C CYS A 107 -3.69 -10.65 10.86
N PHE A 108 -4.72 -10.05 10.25
CA PHE A 108 -5.27 -8.75 10.67
C PHE A 108 -6.53 -8.84 11.54
N GLY A 109 -7.24 -9.98 11.55
CA GLY A 109 -8.52 -10.14 12.25
C GLY A 109 -8.51 -10.04 13.80
N LYS A 110 -7.35 -9.90 14.45
CA LYS A 110 -7.22 -9.95 15.94
C LYS A 110 -7.19 -8.60 16.66
N LYS A 111 -7.54 -7.48 16.01
CA LYS A 111 -7.36 -6.11 16.58
C LYS A 111 -8.61 -5.35 17.01
N ASN A 112 -9.82 -5.87 16.79
CA ASN A 112 -11.06 -5.09 16.92
C ASN A 112 -12.00 -5.44 18.10
N GLU A 113 -11.59 -6.28 19.07
CA GLU A 113 -12.48 -6.65 20.20
C GLU A 113 -12.16 -5.96 21.53
N ASN A 114 -10.98 -5.34 21.70
CA ASN A 114 -10.54 -4.78 22.99
C ASN A 114 -10.14 -3.29 22.91
N ASN A 115 -11.12 -2.37 22.90
CA ASN A 115 -10.95 -1.00 23.42
C ASN A 115 -12.28 -0.20 23.45
N PHE A 116 -13.21 -0.61 24.31
CA PHE A 116 -14.32 0.25 24.76
C PHE A 116 -14.60 0.07 26.26
N ASN A 117 -13.56 0.18 27.10
CA ASN A 117 -13.76 0.47 28.52
C ASN A 117 -12.56 1.20 29.13
N SER A 118 -12.68 2.52 29.29
CA SER A 118 -11.83 3.31 30.19
C SER A 118 -12.65 4.34 30.94
N GLU A 119 -13.73 3.90 31.60
CA GLU A 119 -14.34 4.71 32.64
C GLU A 119 -13.38 4.83 33.85
N LYS A 120 -13.11 6.10 34.22
CA LYS A 120 -12.82 6.54 35.60
C LYS A 120 -11.78 5.72 36.39
N ARG A 121 -10.51 6.13 36.29
CA ARG A 121 -9.62 6.10 37.48
C ARG A 121 -9.31 7.53 37.92
N LYS A 122 -9.83 7.85 39.11
CA LYS A 122 -9.68 9.13 39.81
C LYS A 122 -8.22 9.36 40.21
N GLU A 123 -7.89 10.63 40.41
CA GLU A 123 -6.60 11.05 40.96
C GLU A 123 -6.30 10.36 42.29
N LYS A 124 -5.04 9.98 42.49
CA LYS A 124 -4.38 10.05 43.80
C LYS A 124 -2.93 10.47 43.60
N ASN A 125 -2.64 11.70 43.99
CA ASN A 125 -1.28 12.20 44.15
C ASN A 125 -0.64 11.49 45.35
N PHE A 126 0.63 11.13 45.24
CA PHE A 126 1.55 11.05 46.37
C PHE A 126 2.88 11.63 45.91
N ASN A 127 3.46 12.51 46.72
CA ASN A 127 4.62 13.32 46.40
C ASN A 127 5.57 13.28 47.61
N GLU A 128 6.69 12.58 47.49
CA GLU A 128 7.81 12.44 48.44
C GLU A 128 8.81 11.48 47.76
N GLY A 129 10.13 11.70 47.67
CA GLY A 129 10.93 12.85 48.07
C GLY A 129 12.28 12.39 48.67
N LYS A 130 13.39 12.53 47.91
CA LYS A 130 14.81 12.31 48.34
C LYS A 130 15.17 10.86 48.70
N ASP A 131 16.41 10.38 48.62
CA ASP A 131 17.70 10.75 47.97
C ASP A 131 18.37 9.38 47.59
N GLY A 132 19.53 9.18 46.96
CA GLY A 132 20.67 9.99 46.48
C GLY A 132 21.92 9.06 46.39
N GLN A 133 22.99 9.48 45.69
CA GLN A 133 24.33 8.79 45.60
C GLN A 133 24.38 7.38 44.93
N ASP A 134 25.48 6.94 44.30
CA ASP A 134 26.58 7.63 43.59
C ASP A 134 27.28 6.63 42.62
N GLU A 135 28.16 7.11 41.72
CA GLU A 135 29.41 6.54 41.15
C GLU A 135 29.66 4.99 41.04
N THR A 136 30.50 4.43 40.13
CA THR A 136 31.63 4.94 39.31
C THR A 136 31.95 3.98 38.13
N ASP A 137 32.60 4.51 37.06
CA ASP A 137 33.68 3.94 36.22
C ASP A 137 33.57 2.51 35.57
N THR A 138 34.26 2.15 34.46
CA THR A 138 35.58 2.59 33.96
C THR A 138 35.69 2.60 32.41
N LYS A 139 36.73 3.31 31.90
CA LYS A 139 37.23 3.43 30.51
C LYS A 139 37.85 2.08 30.01
N GLU A 140 38.30 1.82 28.77
CA GLU A 140 39.17 2.49 27.76
C GLU A 140 38.84 1.85 26.36
N GLU A 141 38.96 2.49 25.18
CA GLU A 141 40.17 2.86 24.39
C GLU A 141 41.11 1.67 24.04
N ASN A 142 41.66 1.42 22.83
CA ASN A 142 41.65 2.08 21.51
C ASN A 142 42.01 1.07 20.36
N GLU A 143 41.83 1.50 19.09
CA GLU A 143 42.66 1.29 17.85
C GLU A 143 43.50 0.00 17.60
N GLU A 144 43.86 -0.46 16.40
CA GLU A 144 43.49 -0.27 14.98
C GLU A 144 44.21 -1.40 14.17
N THR A 145 43.85 -1.68 12.91
CA THR A 145 44.88 -2.04 11.90
C THR A 145 44.43 -1.87 10.43
N ASN A 146 45.33 -1.25 9.67
CA ASN A 146 45.24 -0.85 8.26
C ASN A 146 45.00 -1.97 7.22
N THR A 147 44.49 -1.60 6.03
CA THR A 147 45.30 -1.68 4.77
C THR A 147 44.69 -0.90 3.59
N ASN A 148 45.58 -0.35 2.74
CA ASN A 148 45.29 0.62 1.67
C ASN A 148 44.73 0.03 0.36
N LYS A 149 44.01 0.86 -0.42
CA LYS A 149 44.29 1.08 -1.86
C LYS A 149 43.57 2.29 -2.50
N ASP A 150 44.37 3.23 -2.97
CA ASP A 150 44.07 4.30 -3.93
C ASP A 150 43.77 3.78 -5.36
N ASN A 151 43.23 4.52 -6.35
CA ASN A 151 42.35 5.71 -6.45
C ASN A 151 42.10 5.99 -7.97
N LYS A 152 41.21 6.94 -8.32
CA LYS A 152 40.79 7.42 -9.67
C LYS A 152 39.73 6.52 -10.37
N ASN A 153 38.65 7.04 -10.99
CA ASN A 153 38.38 8.39 -11.47
C ASN A 153 36.88 8.83 -11.38
N LYS A 154 36.62 10.13 -11.55
CA LYS A 154 35.36 10.90 -11.36
C LYS A 154 34.20 10.46 -12.31
N LYS A 155 32.89 10.72 -12.06
CA LYS A 155 32.24 12.00 -11.67
C LYS A 155 30.84 11.82 -11.00
N PHE A 156 30.60 12.67 -9.98
CA PHE A 156 29.34 13.32 -9.53
C PHE A 156 27.95 12.75 -9.90
N PHE A 157 27.11 12.48 -8.87
CA PHE A 157 25.94 13.31 -8.49
C PHE A 157 25.61 13.08 -6.98
N LYS A 158 24.95 14.03 -6.30
CA LYS A 158 24.82 14.06 -4.83
C LYS A 158 23.71 13.14 -4.29
N ASN A 159 24.06 12.18 -3.43
CA ASN A 159 23.10 11.54 -2.52
C ASN A 159 22.92 12.38 -1.25
N LYS A 160 21.66 12.69 -0.89
CA LYS A 160 21.30 13.25 0.42
C LYS A 160 20.67 12.17 1.28
N ASN A 161 21.46 11.60 2.19
CA ASN A 161 20.96 10.79 3.31
C ASN A 161 21.29 11.53 4.61
N ASP A 162 20.33 12.29 5.13
CA ASP A 162 20.39 12.81 6.51
C ASP A 162 19.31 12.11 7.33
N LYS A 163 19.75 11.17 8.19
CA LYS A 163 18.92 10.61 9.26
C LYS A 163 18.58 11.75 10.23
N ARG A 164 17.35 12.26 10.18
CA ARG A 164 16.88 13.20 11.21
C ARG A 164 16.67 12.46 12.53
N ILE A 165 17.66 12.60 13.40
CA ILE A 165 17.54 12.33 14.84
C ILE A 165 16.33 13.11 15.37
N GLY A 166 15.42 12.43 16.07
CA GLY A 166 14.14 12.98 16.48
C GLY A 166 14.29 14.18 17.42
N ASN A 167 13.58 15.27 17.10
CA ASN A 167 13.65 16.54 17.82
C ASN A 167 13.49 16.38 19.33
N LYS A 168 14.42 16.97 20.10
CA LYS A 168 14.10 17.44 21.45
C LYS A 168 13.02 18.52 21.30
N LYS A 169 11.91 18.39 22.04
CA LYS A 169 10.79 19.34 21.99
C LYS A 169 11.26 20.68 22.55
N GLU A 170 11.40 21.68 21.68
CA GLU A 170 11.78 23.05 22.00
C GLU A 170 10.58 23.99 21.90
N CYS A 171 10.45 24.90 22.86
CA CYS A 171 9.38 25.88 22.92
C CYS A 171 9.68 27.06 22.00
N TRP A 172 8.85 27.27 20.97
CA TRP A 172 9.04 28.33 19.96
C TRP A 172 8.81 29.77 20.47
N GLU A 173 8.61 29.97 21.77
CA GLU A 173 8.38 31.30 22.36
C GLU A 173 9.48 31.72 23.35
N CYS A 174 10.19 30.76 23.97
CA CYS A 174 11.33 31.05 24.85
C CYS A 174 12.62 30.31 24.46
N GLY A 175 12.58 29.42 23.45
CA GLY A 175 13.69 28.56 23.05
C GLY A 175 14.00 27.41 24.03
N GLY A 176 13.31 27.34 25.18
CA GLY A 176 13.55 26.32 26.20
C GLY A 176 13.14 24.92 25.74
N VAL A 177 13.99 23.93 26.01
CA VAL A 177 13.67 22.51 25.75
C VAL A 177 12.84 21.90 26.90
N GLY A 178 12.03 20.88 26.58
CA GLY A 178 11.31 20.07 27.56
C GLY A 178 9.85 20.45 27.78
N HIS A 179 9.35 21.51 27.16
CA HIS A 179 7.95 21.93 27.19
C HIS A 179 7.51 22.52 25.84
N PHE A 180 6.20 22.57 25.59
CA PHE A 180 5.65 23.24 24.40
C PHE A 180 5.23 24.68 24.69
N ARG A 181 4.92 25.46 23.64
CA ARG A 181 4.46 26.86 23.74
C ARG A 181 3.28 27.05 24.71
N SER A 182 2.36 26.09 24.75
CA SER A 182 1.20 26.04 25.65
C SER A 182 1.55 25.91 27.14
N GLU A 183 2.74 25.39 27.44
CA GLU A 183 3.26 25.10 28.78
C GLU A 183 4.40 26.07 29.16
N CYS A 184 4.60 27.14 28.37
CA CYS A 184 5.68 28.09 28.56
C CYS A 184 5.47 28.90 29.86
N PRO A 185 6.37 28.81 30.86
CA PRO A 185 6.19 29.52 32.13
C PRO A 185 6.18 31.04 31.97
N GLY A 186 6.73 31.58 30.86
CA GLY A 186 6.65 33.00 30.52
C GLY A 186 5.26 33.50 30.10
N ARG A 187 4.25 32.62 29.94
CA ARG A 187 2.87 33.02 29.63
C ARG A 187 2.01 33.32 30.86
N ALA A 188 2.36 32.83 32.04
CA ALA A 188 1.52 32.83 33.23
C ALA A 188 1.45 34.19 33.98
N GLY A 189 1.68 35.31 33.28
CA GLY A 189 1.83 36.65 33.87
C GLY A 189 0.95 37.76 33.28
N MET A 190 -0.03 37.42 32.43
CA MET A 190 -1.00 38.38 31.88
C MET A 190 -2.42 37.83 31.96
N GLU A 191 -2.95 37.73 33.18
CA GLU A 191 -4.39 37.69 33.40
C GLU A 191 -4.97 39.11 33.41
N ASN A 192 -6.05 39.25 32.63
CA ASN A 192 -7.03 40.33 32.54
C ASN A 192 -6.98 41.48 33.56
N THR A 193 -6.92 42.71 33.05
CA THR A 193 -7.59 43.88 33.65
C THR A 193 -8.28 44.67 32.53
N ASP A 194 -9.61 44.73 32.58
CA ASP A 194 -10.59 45.62 31.92
C ASP A 194 -10.22 46.32 30.59
#